data_AF-A0A127T7F9-F1
#
_entry.id   AF-A0A127T7F9-F1
#
_cell.length_a   1.000
_cell.length_b   1.000
_cell.length_c   1.000
_cell.angle_alpha   90.00
_cell.angle_beta   90.00
_cell.angle_gamma   90.00
#
_symmetry.space_group_name_H-M   'P 1'
#
loop_
_entity.id
_entity.type
_entity.pdbx_description
1 polymer ?
#
loop_
_entity_poly.entity_id
_entity_poly.type
_entity_poly.pdbx_seq_one_letter_code
_entity_poly.pdbx_strand_id
1 'polypeptide(L)' 'MFPSQLPKPRHPAAAAIPSLRWAIIGPGWIAERFVKSLKELSRQRVVAVSSRTQQKADSFAARWGIPQAY' A
#
# COMPACT_ATOMS: atom_id res chain seq x y z
N MET A 1 0.46 -14.07 -40.19
CA MET A 1 -0.25 -14.79 -39.11
C MET A 1 0.02 -14.03 -37.81
N PHE A 2 -1.01 -13.49 -37.15
CA PHE A 2 -0.83 -12.77 -35.88
C PHE A 2 -0.73 -13.77 -34.71
N PRO A 3 0.04 -13.46 -33.65
CA PRO A 3 0.10 -14.32 -32.46
C PRO A 3 -1.27 -14.44 -31.79
N SER A 4 -1.62 -15.64 -31.34
CA SER A 4 -2.90 -15.95 -30.68
C SER A 4 -2.93 -15.59 -29.20
N GLN A 5 -1.78 -15.20 -28.62
CA GLN A 5 -1.66 -14.83 -27.21
C GLN A 5 -0.68 -13.67 -27.01
N LEU A 6 -0.85 -12.98 -25.89
CA LEU A 6 0.05 -11.92 -25.46
C LEU A 6 1.40 -12.51 -24.98
N PRO A 7 2.50 -11.75 -25.13
CA PRO A 7 3.79 -12.16 -24.58
C PRO A 7 3.73 -12.28 -23.05
N LYS A 8 4.57 -13.16 -22.50
CA LYS A 8 4.69 -13.34 -21.05
C LYS A 8 5.06 -12.00 -20.37
N PRO A 9 4.34 -11.58 -19.30
CA PRO A 9 4.69 -10.38 -18.56
C PRO A 9 6.10 -10.45 -17.98
N ARG A 10 6.79 -9.31 -17.97
CA ARG A 10 8.10 -9.16 -17.32
C ARG A 10 7.88 -8.47 -15.98
N HIS A 11 8.19 -9.16 -14.88
CA HIS A 11 8.16 -8.61 -13.54
C HIS A 11 9.58 -8.45 -13.00
N PRO A 12 9.92 -7.31 -12.38
CA PRO A 12 11.15 -7.20 -11.62
C PRO A 12 11.20 -8.26 -10.51
N ALA A 13 12.38 -8.79 -10.21
CA ALA A 13 12.56 -9.65 -9.04
C ALA A 13 12.18 -8.86 -7.78
N ALA A 14 11.45 -9.46 -6.84
CA ALA A 14 11.00 -8.78 -5.62
C ALA A 14 12.16 -8.14 -4.83
N ALA A 15 13.33 -8.80 -4.81
CA ALA A 15 14.54 -8.30 -4.17
C ALA A 15 15.12 -7.03 -4.83
N ALA A 16 14.84 -6.79 -6.12
CA ALA A 16 15.28 -5.62 -6.85
C ALA A 16 14.37 -4.39 -6.62
N ILE A 17 13.16 -4.57 -6.07
CA ILE A 17 12.20 -3.49 -5.85
C ILE A 17 12.52 -2.80 -4.52
N PRO A 18 12.99 -1.53 -4.48
CA PRO A 18 13.34 -0.86 -3.24
C PRO A 18 12.14 -0.75 -2.29
N SER A 19 12.42 -0.74 -0.98
CA SER A 19 11.39 -0.47 0.03
C SER A 19 11.12 1.03 0.07
N LEU A 20 9.90 1.42 -0.28
CA LEU A 20 9.43 2.81 -0.23
C LEU A 20 8.66 3.06 1.07
N ARG A 21 8.57 4.34 1.42
CA ARG A 21 7.76 4.85 2.52
C ARG A 21 6.51 5.52 1.96
N TRP A 22 5.34 5.02 2.34
CA TRP A 22 4.05 5.45 1.83
C TRP A 22 3.27 6.27 2.85
N ALA A 23 2.56 7.28 2.35
CA ALA A 23 1.51 7.98 3.08
C ALA A 23 0.15 7.65 2.43
N ILE A 24 -0.87 7.41 3.25
CA ILE A 24 -2.25 7.20 2.81
C ILE A 24 -3.05 8.48 3.03
N ILE A 25 -3.77 8.95 2.01
CA ILE A 25 -4.69 10.09 2.13
C ILE A 25 -6.11 9.57 1.92
N GLY A 26 -6.95 9.68 2.95
CA GLY A 26 -8.31 9.15 2.96
C GLY A 26 -8.37 7.67 3.38
N PRO A 27 -8.49 7.37 4.68
CA PRO A 27 -8.56 5.99 5.19
C PRO A 27 -9.96 5.37 4.97
N GLY A 28 -10.24 4.99 3.72
CA GLY A 28 -11.45 4.23 3.34
C GLY A 28 -11.20 2.73 3.18
N TRP A 29 -12.22 2.00 2.73
CA TRP A 29 -12.15 0.54 2.56
C TRP A 29 -11.06 0.08 1.56
N ILE A 30 -10.78 0.89 0.52
CA ILE A 30 -9.70 0.62 -0.43
C ILE A 30 -8.34 0.74 0.28
N ALA A 31 -8.18 1.77 1.12
CA ALA A 31 -6.95 1.96 1.88
C ALA A 31 -6.67 0.78 2.81
N GLU A 32 -7.70 0.19 3.43
CA GLU A 32 -7.55 -1.02 4.24
C GLU A 32 -6.98 -2.18 3.42
N ARG A 33 -7.57 -2.46 2.25
CA ARG A 33 -7.11 -3.54 1.37
C ARG A 33 -5.70 -3.28 0.85
N PHE A 34 -5.41 -2.03 0.49
CA PHE A 34 -4.10 -1.62 0.02
C PHE A 34 -3.02 -1.81 1.08
N VAL A 35 -3.23 -1.31 2.30
CA VAL A 35 -2.26 -1.46 3.41
C VAL A 35 -2.08 -2.93 3.77
N LYS A 36 -3.15 -3.73 3.77
CA LYS A 36 -3.07 -5.18 3.97
C LYS A 36 -2.16 -5.84 2.93
N SER A 37 -2.42 -5.62 1.64
CA SER A 37 -1.63 -6.18 0.55
C SER A 37 -0.17 -5.74 0.61
N LEU A 38 0.11 -4.47 0.94
CA LEU A 38 1.48 -4.00 1.10
C LEU A 38 2.21 -4.74 2.22
N LYS A 39 1.56 -4.95 3.37
CA LYS A 39 2.16 -5.64 4.51
C LYS A 39 2.38 -7.13 4.26
N GLU A 40 1.44 -7.79 3.59
CA GLU A 40 1.47 -9.24 3.37
C GLU A 40 2.34 -9.65 2.18
N LEU A 41 2.38 -8.84 1.11
CA LEU A 41 2.95 -9.25 -0.17
C LEU A 41 4.24 -8.51 -0.53
N SER A 42 4.71 -7.61 0.34
CA SER A 42 5.86 -6.77 0.02
C SER A 42 6.65 -6.33 1.25
N ARG A 43 7.82 -5.73 0.99
CA ARG A 43 8.65 -5.06 2.00
C ARG A 43 8.40 -3.56 2.10
N GLN A 44 7.29 -3.07 1.54
CA GLN A 44 6.95 -1.65 1.54
C GLN A 44 6.53 -1.20 2.96
N ARG A 45 6.76 0.07 3.29
CA ARG A 45 6.44 0.60 4.62
C ARG A 45 5.40 1.70 4.53
N VAL A 46 4.28 1.53 5.22
CA VAL A 46 3.28 2.59 5.38
C VAL A 46 3.63 3.36 6.64
N VAL A 47 4.00 4.64 6.48
CA VAL A 47 4.57 5.44 7.57
C VAL A 47 3.63 6.55 8.05
N ALA A 48 2.66 6.95 7.24
CA ALA A 48 1.72 8.01 7.57
C ALA A 48 0.31 7.75 7.01
N VAL A 49 -0.70 8.32 7.66
CA VAL A 49 -2.07 8.42 7.16
C VAL A 49 -2.63 9.82 7.44
N SER A 50 -3.43 10.36 6.52
CA SER A 50 -4.18 11.60 6.71
C SER A 50 -5.67 11.43 6.44
N SER A 51 -6.51 12.09 7.25
CA SER A 51 -7.96 12.11 7.08
C SER A 51 -8.53 13.52 7.34
N ARG A 52 -9.76 13.77 6.87
CA ARG A 52 -10.49 15.01 7.21
C ARG A 52 -10.81 15.16 8.70
N THR A 53 -10.82 14.05 9.44
CA THR A 53 -11.09 14.04 10.89
C THR A 53 -9.99 13.22 11.57
N GLN A 54 -9.31 13.83 12.56
CA GLN A 54 -8.19 13.20 13.27
C GLN A 54 -8.55 11.81 13.83
N GLN A 55 -9.73 11.67 14.44
CA GLN A 55 -10.23 10.38 14.98
C GLN A 55 -10.17 9.23 13.96
N LYS A 56 -10.46 9.51 12.68
CA LYS A 56 -10.39 8.49 11.61
C LYS A 56 -8.95 8.16 11.25
N ALA A 57 -8.07 9.16 11.20
CA ALA A 57 -6.64 8.95 10.97
C ALA A 57 -6.04 8.10 12.10
N ASP A 58 -6.33 8.45 13.35
CA ASP A 58 -5.85 7.74 14.53
C ASP A 58 -6.36 6.29 14.57
N SER A 59 -7.65 6.08 14.35
CA SER A 59 -8.24 4.73 14.36
C SER A 59 -7.61 3.84 13.28
N PHE A 60 -7.39 4.40 12.09
CA PHE A 60 -6.75 3.68 11.00
C PHE A 60 -5.27 3.41 11.30
N ALA A 61 -4.56 4.41 11.83
CA ALA A 61 -3.16 4.29 12.20
C ALA A 61 -2.95 3.24 13.30
N ALA A 62 -3.77 3.25 14.34
CA ALA A 62 -3.74 2.25 15.40
C ALA A 62 -3.99 0.84 14.87
N ARG A 63 -5.03 0.65 14.04
CA ARG A 63 -5.36 -0.66 13.44
C ARG A 63 -4.23 -1.23 12.61
N TRP A 64 -3.50 -0.38 11.88
CA TRP A 64 -2.45 -0.80 10.96
C TRP A 64 -1.04 -0.55 11.49
N GLY A 65 -0.86 -0.10 12.73
CA GLY A 65 0.45 0.24 13.29
C GLY A 65 1.22 1.27 12.47
N ILE A 66 0.54 2.31 11.98
CA ILE A 66 1.14 3.39 11.19
C ILE A 66 1.67 4.47 12.16
N PRO A 67 2.96 4.84 12.08
CA PRO A 67 3.57 5.74 13.06
C PRO A 67 3.03 7.17 13.12
N GLN A 68 2.50 7.70 12.02
CA GLN A 68 2.06 9.10 11.93
C GLN A 68 0.61 9.20 11.45
N ALA A 69 -0.22 9.96 12.15
CA ALA A 69 -1.62 10.20 11.84
C ALA A 69 -1.92 11.71 11.81
N TYR A 70 -2.46 12.18 10.69
CA TYR A 70 -2.74 13.59 10.41
C TYR A 70 -4.19 13.85 9.96
#